data_AF-A0A318P9Z3-F1
#
_entry.id   AF-A0A318P9Z3-F1
#
_cell.length_a   1.000
_cell.length_b   1.000
_cell.length_c   1.000
_cell.angle_alpha   90.00
_cell.angle_beta   90.00
_cell.angle_gamma   90.00
#
_symmetry.space_group_name_H-M   'P 1'
#
loop_
_entity.id
_entity.type
_entity.pdbx_description
1 polymer ?
#
loop_
_entity_poly.entity_id
_entity_poly.type
_entity_poly.pdbx_seq_one_letter_code
_entity_poly.pdbx_strand_id
1 'polypeptide(L)'
;MSRRVTPALLASAVLLAGLAGCSTDAPPAESWQAPAEPPPAAATPTPQVPAGTAPKQAFAVGVRQLKLDRDGRALPVTLWYPAAGEAGGAAKRSASAASGRFPVVMFSHGLGGRPDDYATLLTRWAAAGFV
;
A
#
# COMPACT_ATOMS: atom_id res chain seq x y z
N MET A 1 -2.98 17.11 -69.37
CA MET A 1 -3.42 17.93 -68.20
C MET A 1 -4.44 17.08 -67.47
N SER A 2 -4.31 16.64 -66.22
CA SER A 2 -4.02 17.40 -65.01
C SER A 2 -3.57 16.46 -63.86
N ARG A 3 -2.54 16.92 -63.15
CA ARG A 3 -2.09 16.75 -61.74
C ARG A 3 -2.91 15.80 -60.84
N ARG A 4 -2.31 14.77 -60.22
CA ARG A 4 -1.46 14.75 -59.00
C ARG A 4 -2.16 15.16 -57.69
N VAL A 5 -1.89 14.37 -56.64
CA VAL A 5 -2.04 14.61 -55.18
C VAL A 5 -3.51 14.68 -54.70
N THR A 6 -4.01 14.00 -53.66
CA THR A 6 -3.47 13.84 -52.29
C THR A 6 -4.43 12.93 -51.48
N PRO A 7 -4.05 11.71 -51.02
CA PRO A 7 -4.83 11.02 -49.97
C PRO A 7 -4.38 11.44 -48.56
N ALA A 8 -3.32 12.26 -48.46
CA ALA A 8 -2.70 12.66 -47.20
C ALA A 8 -3.49 13.71 -46.39
N LEU A 9 -4.53 14.34 -46.95
CA LEU A 9 -5.32 15.34 -46.23
C LEU A 9 -6.38 14.74 -45.29
N LEU A 10 -6.81 13.50 -45.52
CA LEU A 10 -7.82 12.84 -44.68
C LEU A 10 -7.22 12.24 -43.40
N ALA A 11 -5.94 11.88 -43.40
CA ALA A 11 -5.26 11.33 -42.21
C ALA A 11 -4.95 12.40 -41.14
N SER A 12 -4.77 13.66 -41.54
CA SER A 12 -4.44 14.75 -40.61
C SER A 12 -5.66 15.25 -39.81
N ALA A 13 -6.88 15.06 -40.32
CA ALA A 13 -8.09 15.53 -39.64
C ALA A 13 -8.48 14.66 -38.43
N VAL A 14 -8.14 13.37 -38.46
CA VAL A 14 -8.51 12.44 -37.38
C VAL A 14 -7.58 12.54 -36.17
N LEU A 15 -6.31 12.91 -36.36
CA LEU A 15 -5.35 13.06 -35.25
C LEU A 15 -5.58 14.32 -34.38
N LEU A 16 -6.22 15.37 -34.90
CA LEU A 16 -6.42 16.61 -34.15
C LEU A 16 -7.66 16.60 -33.23
N ALA A 17 -8.57 15.63 -33.39
CA ALA A 17 -9.77 15.52 -32.56
C ALA A 17 -9.53 14.78 -31.22
N GLY A 18 -8.38 14.11 -31.05
CA GLY A 18 -8.10 13.28 -29.87
C GLY A 18 -7.44 14.01 -28.69
N LEU A 19 -7.10 15.29 -28.82
CA LEU A 19 -6.34 16.05 -27.81
C LEU A 19 -7.16 17.12 -27.06
N ALA A 20 -8.49 17.16 -27.24
CA ALA A 20 -9.38 18.00 -26.42
C ALA A 20 -9.68 17.35 -25.07
N GLY A 21 -8.60 17.04 -24.33
CA GLY A 21 -8.63 16.79 -22.90
C GLY A 21 -8.09 18.02 -22.17
N CYS A 22 -8.92 19.06 -22.04
CA CYS A 22 -8.68 20.15 -21.10
C CYS A 22 -9.98 20.39 -20.34
N SER A 23 -10.05 19.84 -19.13
CA SER A 23 -11.08 20.15 -18.14
C SER A 23 -11.17 21.67 -17.96
N THR A 24 -12.25 22.28 -18.45
CA THR A 24 -12.64 23.62 -18.03
C THR A 24 -14.16 23.73 -18.03
N ASP A 25 -14.78 23.09 -17.05
CA ASP A 25 -15.93 23.69 -16.39
C ASP A 25 -16.04 23.05 -15.01
N ALA A 26 -15.27 23.58 -14.06
CA ALA A 26 -15.63 23.41 -12.66
C ALA A 26 -16.75 24.44 -12.41
N PRO A 27 -17.98 24.03 -12.05
CA PRO A 27 -18.97 25.00 -11.59
C PRO A 27 -18.35 25.80 -10.44
N PRO A 28 -18.74 27.07 -10.24
CA PRO A 28 -18.30 27.84 -9.08
C PRO A 28 -18.48 26.96 -7.86
N ALA A 29 -17.38 26.70 -7.14
CA ALA A 29 -17.46 25.94 -5.90
C ALA A 29 -18.47 26.68 -5.02
N GLU A 30 -19.66 26.11 -4.83
CA GLU A 30 -20.50 26.51 -3.71
C GLU A 30 -19.61 26.36 -2.49
N SER A 31 -19.30 27.49 -1.86
CA SER A 31 -18.53 27.49 -0.63
C SER A 31 -19.37 26.77 0.41
N TRP A 32 -19.15 25.47 0.57
CA TRP A 32 -19.68 24.72 1.67
C TRP A 32 -19.12 25.34 2.94
N GLN A 33 -19.94 26.15 3.62
CA GLN A 33 -19.59 26.60 4.96
C GLN A 33 -19.69 25.37 5.86
N ALA A 34 -18.53 24.86 6.30
CA ALA A 34 -18.50 23.84 7.33
C ALA A 34 -19.29 24.36 8.55
N PRO A 35 -20.20 23.57 9.12
CA PRO A 35 -20.85 23.91 10.39
C PRO A 35 -19.78 24.26 11.43
N ALA A 36 -20.07 25.25 12.29
CA ALA A 36 -19.16 25.66 13.35
C ALA A 36 -18.69 24.45 14.14
N GLU A 37 -17.37 24.29 14.24
CA GLU A 37 -16.75 23.14 14.90
C GLU A 37 -17.12 23.20 16.39
N PRO A 38 -17.75 22.15 16.97
CA PRO A 38 -17.96 22.08 18.40
C PRO A 38 -16.59 22.12 19.10
N PRO A 39 -16.51 22.67 20.33
CA PRO A 39 -15.25 22.74 21.06
C PRO A 39 -14.58 21.36 21.09
N PRO A 40 -13.26 21.28 20.84
CA PRO A 40 -12.57 20.01 20.73
C PRO A 40 -12.81 19.20 22.01
N ALA A 41 -13.40 18.01 21.83
CA ALA A 41 -13.53 17.07 22.92
C ALA A 41 -12.14 16.80 23.49
N ALA A 42 -12.00 16.84 24.82
CA ALA A 42 -10.74 16.54 25.48
C ALA A 42 -10.26 15.15 25.01
N ALA A 43 -9.18 15.13 24.23
CA ALA A 43 -8.63 13.89 23.71
C ALA A 43 -8.13 13.05 24.89
N THR A 44 -8.57 11.80 24.97
CA THR A 44 -7.99 10.83 25.90
C THR A 44 -6.51 10.67 25.55
N PRO A 45 -5.59 10.79 26.52
CA PRO A 45 -4.16 10.67 26.24
C PRO A 45 -3.84 9.28 25.68
N THR A 46 -3.17 9.25 24.52
CA THR A 46 -2.74 8.00 23.88
C THR A 46 -1.71 7.29 24.76
N PRO A 47 -1.85 5.97 25.01
CA PRO A 47 -0.84 5.20 25.71
C PRO A 47 0.54 5.40 25.09
N GLN A 48 1.51 5.83 25.89
CA GLN A 48 2.88 6.03 25.43
C GLN A 48 3.62 4.69 25.40
N VAL A 49 4.13 4.30 24.23
CA VAL A 49 5.01 3.13 24.11
C VAL A 49 6.42 3.56 24.51
N PRO A 50 7.07 2.87 25.46
CA PRO A 50 8.45 3.19 25.82
C PRO A 50 9.36 3.12 24.58
N ALA A 51 10.26 4.10 24.45
CA ALA A 51 11.25 4.09 23.39
C ALA A 51 12.14 2.85 23.51
N GLY A 52 12.20 2.07 22.43
CA GLY A 52 13.10 0.93 22.30
C GLY A 52 14.33 1.26 21.46
N THR A 53 15.27 0.33 21.39
CA THR A 53 16.39 0.37 20.44
C THR A 53 16.10 -0.53 19.24
N ALA A 54 16.48 -0.08 18.05
CA ALA A 54 16.40 -0.91 16.86
C ALA A 54 17.36 -2.11 16.97
N PRO A 55 17.04 -3.25 16.34
CA PRO A 55 17.97 -4.38 16.25
C PRO A 55 19.30 -3.97 15.62
N LYS A 56 20.42 -4.47 16.18
CA LYS A 56 21.77 -4.22 15.64
C LYS A 56 22.07 -5.03 14.37
N GLN A 57 21.30 -6.08 14.15
CA GLN A 57 21.43 -7.01 13.04
C GLN A 57 20.05 -7.30 12.48
N ALA A 58 19.99 -7.56 11.17
CA ALA A 58 18.77 -8.01 10.54
C ALA A 58 18.42 -9.44 10.99
N PHE A 59 17.12 -9.76 10.97
CA PHE A 59 16.63 -11.13 11.16
C PHE A 59 16.53 -11.87 9.82
N ALA A 60 16.59 -13.20 9.86
CA ALA A 60 16.01 -14.02 8.81
C ALA A 60 14.49 -13.73 8.73
N VAL A 61 13.86 -13.96 7.59
CA VAL A 61 12.43 -13.66 7.42
C VAL A 61 11.64 -14.94 7.15
N GLY A 62 10.56 -15.12 7.90
CA GLY A 62 9.55 -16.15 7.67
C GLY A 62 8.28 -15.54 7.07
N VAL A 63 7.56 -16.33 6.26
CA VAL A 63 6.22 -15.96 5.76
C VAL A 63 5.23 -17.09 6.01
N ARG A 64 4.05 -16.77 6.56
CA ARG A 64 2.97 -17.74 6.75
C ARG A 64 1.62 -17.11 6.50
N GLN A 65 0.66 -17.90 6.04
CA GLN A 65 -0.72 -17.46 5.89
C GLN A 65 -1.58 -18.06 7.01
N LEU A 66 -2.34 -17.21 7.68
CA LEU A 66 -3.41 -17.61 8.59
C LEU A 66 -4.74 -17.54 7.83
N LYS A 67 -5.56 -18.57 8.02
CA LYS A 67 -6.94 -18.62 7.50
C LYS A 67 -7.86 -18.24 8.64
N LEU A 68 -8.16 -16.94 8.77
CA LEU A 68 -9.08 -16.45 9.77
C LEU A 68 -10.48 -16.37 9.16
N ASP A 69 -11.49 -16.44 10.02
CA ASP A 69 -12.90 -16.25 9.69
C ASP A 69 -13.50 -15.28 10.70
N ARG A 70 -14.44 -14.45 10.22
CA ARG A 70 -15.29 -13.62 11.07
C ARG A 70 -16.72 -13.79 10.61
N ASP A 71 -17.50 -14.54 11.38
CA ASP A 71 -18.94 -14.77 11.16
C ASP A 71 -19.26 -15.25 9.74
N GLY A 72 -18.45 -16.19 9.22
CA GLY A 72 -18.58 -16.74 7.87
C GLY A 72 -17.90 -15.92 6.78
N ARG A 73 -17.27 -14.79 7.12
CA ARG A 73 -16.42 -14.02 6.20
C ARG A 73 -14.96 -14.43 6.34
N ALA A 74 -14.44 -15.08 5.30
CA ALA A 74 -13.03 -15.41 5.19
C ALA A 74 -12.13 -14.15 5.22
N LEU A 75 -11.12 -14.20 6.08
CA LEU A 75 -10.13 -13.15 6.33
C LEU A 75 -8.71 -13.76 6.28
N PRO A 76 -8.21 -14.16 5.11
CA PRO A 76 -6.84 -14.64 5.01
C PRO A 76 -5.85 -13.52 5.34
N VAL A 77 -4.90 -13.79 6.23
CA VAL A 77 -3.85 -12.84 6.62
C VAL A 77 -2.50 -13.48 6.33
N THR A 78 -1.65 -12.79 5.56
CA THR A 78 -0.26 -13.20 5.35
C THR A 78 0.63 -12.45 6.33
N LEU A 79 1.43 -13.17 7.10
CA LEU A 79 2.38 -12.64 8.07
C LEU A 79 3.77 -12.73 7.49
N TRP A 80 4.51 -11.64 7.55
CA TRP A 80 5.97 -11.59 7.45
C TRP A 80 6.50 -11.43 8.86
N TYR A 81 7.49 -12.22 9.27
CA TYR A 81 7.96 -12.17 10.66
C TYR A 81 9.45 -12.47 10.79
N PRO A 82 10.09 -12.00 11.88
CA PRO A 82 11.46 -12.38 12.21
C PRO A 82 11.52 -13.89 12.43
N ALA A 83 12.35 -14.57 11.65
CA ALA A 83 12.59 -16.01 11.74
C ALA A 83 13.94 -16.28 12.41
N ALA A 84 14.05 -17.47 13.00
CA ALA A 84 15.33 -17.98 13.47
C ALA A 84 16.24 -18.33 12.28
N GLY A 85 17.56 -18.18 12.47
CA GLY A 85 18.59 -18.52 11.50
C GLY A 85 19.28 -17.30 10.88
N GLU A 86 20.01 -17.54 9.79
CA GLU A 86 20.83 -16.52 9.14
C GLU A 86 20.01 -15.49 8.33
N ALA A 87 20.37 -14.23 8.52
CA ALA A 87 19.75 -13.10 7.83
C ALA A 87 20.25 -12.93 6.39
N GLY A 88 19.56 -12.09 5.61
CA GLY A 88 19.97 -11.70 4.26
C GLY A 88 19.49 -12.62 3.13
N GLY A 89 18.85 -13.75 3.45
CA GLY A 89 18.21 -14.63 2.47
C GLY A 89 16.79 -14.21 2.08
N ALA A 90 16.23 -14.89 1.08
CA ALA A 90 14.82 -14.78 0.73
C ALA A 90 13.93 -15.23 1.90
N ALA A 91 12.72 -14.66 1.98
CA ALA A 91 11.75 -15.03 3.00
C ALA A 91 11.34 -16.51 2.86
N LYS A 92 11.38 -17.26 3.97
CA LYS A 92 11.14 -18.70 3.99
C LYS A 92 9.73 -19.01 4.45
N ARG A 93 9.01 -19.84 3.68
CA ARG A 93 7.66 -20.25 4.05
C ARG A 93 7.66 -21.03 5.36
N SER A 94 6.86 -20.56 6.32
CA SER A 94 6.62 -21.21 7.62
C SER A 94 7.89 -21.56 8.41
N ALA A 95 8.94 -20.74 8.27
CA ALA A 95 10.15 -20.88 9.08
C ALA A 95 9.85 -20.72 10.58
N SER A 96 10.68 -21.32 11.44
CA SER A 96 10.58 -21.11 12.88
C SER A 96 10.74 -19.62 13.20
N ALA A 97 9.87 -19.06 14.03
CA ALA A 97 9.94 -17.66 14.43
C ALA A 97 11.18 -17.43 15.33
N ALA A 98 11.78 -16.25 15.24
CA ALA A 98 12.78 -15.82 16.20
C ALA A 98 12.13 -15.64 17.59
N SER A 99 12.89 -15.91 18.65
CA SER A 99 12.44 -15.62 20.01
C SER A 99 12.45 -14.12 20.29
N GLY A 100 11.46 -13.63 21.05
CA GLY A 100 11.42 -12.25 21.52
C GLY A 100 10.05 -11.61 21.41
N ARG A 101 9.98 -10.33 21.77
CA ARG A 101 8.79 -9.50 21.57
C ARG A 101 9.07 -8.55 20.42
N PHE A 102 8.20 -8.55 19.43
CA PHE A 102 8.32 -7.72 18.24
C PHE A 102 7.11 -6.77 18.14
N PRO A 103 7.30 -5.51 17.77
CA PRO A 103 6.19 -4.62 17.40
C PRO A 103 5.42 -5.20 16.21
N VAL A 104 4.11 -5.01 16.22
CA VAL A 104 3.19 -5.52 15.18
C VAL A 104 2.68 -4.37 14.33
N VAL A 105 2.73 -4.53 13.00
CA VAL A 105 2.16 -3.60 12.04
C VAL A 105 1.02 -4.28 11.28
N MET A 106 -0.20 -3.75 11.42
CA MET A 106 -1.32 -4.16 10.58
C MET A 106 -1.25 -3.43 9.25
N PHE A 107 -1.02 -4.15 8.16
CA PHE A 107 -0.96 -3.61 6.81
C PHE A 107 -2.18 -4.02 5.98
N SER A 108 -2.84 -3.05 5.35
CA SER A 108 -3.95 -3.29 4.41
C SER A 108 -3.53 -2.86 3.01
N HIS A 109 -3.73 -3.72 2.03
CA HIS A 109 -3.52 -3.36 0.63
C HIS A 109 -4.69 -2.53 0.07
N GLY A 110 -4.46 -1.86 -1.07
CA GLY A 110 -5.50 -1.17 -1.81
C GLY A 110 -6.43 -2.11 -2.59
N LEU A 111 -7.45 -1.57 -3.25
CA LEU A 111 -8.38 -2.34 -4.07
C LEU A 111 -7.64 -3.10 -5.19
N GLY A 112 -7.89 -4.40 -5.29
CA GLY A 112 -7.23 -5.28 -6.27
C GLY A 112 -5.81 -5.72 -5.91
N GLY A 113 -5.21 -5.14 -4.86
CA GLY A 113 -3.89 -5.52 -4.38
C GLY A 113 -3.87 -6.91 -3.73
N ARG A 114 -2.69 -7.51 -3.68
CA ARG A 114 -2.42 -8.81 -3.05
C ARG A 114 -1.27 -8.65 -2.05
N PRO A 115 -1.20 -9.50 -1.00
CA PRO A 115 -0.08 -9.45 -0.06
C PRO A 115 1.30 -9.57 -0.74
N ASP A 116 1.41 -10.39 -1.78
CA ASP A 116 2.68 -10.62 -2.50
C ASP A 116 3.20 -9.37 -3.24
N ASP A 117 2.31 -8.45 -3.65
CA ASP A 117 2.69 -7.20 -4.32
C ASP A 117 3.56 -6.30 -3.40
N TYR A 118 3.46 -6.51 -2.08
CA TYR A 118 4.19 -5.77 -1.06
C TYR A 118 5.32 -6.58 -0.42
N ALA A 119 5.62 -7.79 -0.92
CA ALA A 119 6.57 -8.70 -0.29
C ALA A 119 7.96 -8.09 -0.06
N THR A 120 8.46 -7.28 -1.01
CA THR A 120 9.76 -6.59 -0.86
C THR A 120 9.77 -5.62 0.33
N LEU A 121 8.69 -4.84 0.51
CA LEU A 121 8.56 -3.90 1.62
C LEU A 121 8.41 -4.65 2.95
N LEU A 122 7.46 -5.60 2.99
CA LEU A 122 7.11 -6.32 4.21
C LEU A 122 8.27 -7.22 4.69
N THR A 123 9.07 -7.78 3.77
CA THR A 123 10.29 -8.51 4.12
C THR A 123 11.33 -7.61 4.78
N ARG A 124 11.49 -6.36 4.31
CA ARG A 124 12.43 -5.42 4.94
C ARG A 124 12.00 -5.02 6.35
N TRP A 125 10.70 -4.83 6.57
CA TRP A 125 10.18 -4.56 7.91
C TRP A 125 10.37 -5.76 8.84
N ALA A 126 10.08 -6.97 8.37
CA ALA A 126 10.31 -8.18 9.15
C ALA A 126 11.80 -8.40 9.48
N ALA A 127 12.70 -8.17 8.52
CA ALA A 127 14.13 -8.20 8.75
C ALA A 127 14.58 -7.15 9.79
N ALA A 128 13.88 -6.01 9.88
CA ALA A 128 14.12 -4.97 10.89
C ALA A 128 13.46 -5.25 12.25
N GLY A 129 12.82 -6.41 12.44
CA GLY A 129 12.24 -6.83 13.72
C GLY A 129 10.77 -6.47 13.92
N PHE A 130 10.01 -6.24 12.85
CA PHE A 130 8.54 -6.08 12.92
C PHE A 130 7.83 -7.38 12.54
N VAL A 131 6.62 -7.57 13.05
CA VAL A 131 5.68 -8.60 12.57
C VAL A 131 4.55 -7.95 11.79
#